data_AF-A0A0K0DXY0-F1
#
_entry.id   AF-A0A0K0DXY0-F1
#
_cell.length_a   1.000
_cell.length_b   1.000
_cell.length_c   1.000
_cell.angle_alpha   90.00
_cell.angle_beta   90.00
_cell.angle_gamma   90.00
#
_symmetry.space_group_name_H-M   'P 1'
#
loop_
_entity.id
_entity.type
_entity.pdbx_description
1 polymer ?
#
loop_
_entity_poly.entity_id
_entity_poly.type
_entity_poly.pdbx_seq_one_letter_code
_entity_poly.pdbx_strand_id
1 'polypeptide(L)'
;MVLPTLQELPDQKRYEDVMLRNINDMCIECWNLYTKFDELNETSYDLLTQLTNDRNLRFSNLYKNTLKKHEGSIMVSEDKQLKTLEELNKTILKNSEFLSEIVEISFPNLISKIEKIVTKIKKINITHYMENMLSNDRLLLNHKIKEAQIILPTFLECIKKEYNFKTLGLKDIAYTSDHTNNISISILAAWKHFVFINYSLINRLYSLAIS
;
A
#
# COMPACT_ATOMS: atom_id res chain seq x y z
N MET A 1 -12.66 61.79 8.76
CA MET A 1 -12.30 60.40 9.14
C MET A 1 -12.77 59.49 8.03
N VAL A 2 -11.85 59.02 7.18
CA VAL A 2 -12.14 58.05 6.13
C VAL A 2 -11.42 56.77 6.55
N LEU A 3 -12.19 55.69 6.76
CA LEU A 3 -11.70 54.35 7.06
C LEU A 3 -10.83 53.84 5.89
N PRO A 4 -9.74 53.10 6.17
CA PRO A 4 -8.93 52.53 5.11
C PRO A 4 -9.72 51.44 4.40
N THR A 5 -9.81 51.58 3.08
CA THR A 5 -10.31 50.58 2.15
C THR A 5 -9.52 49.28 2.32
N LEU A 6 -10.25 48.17 2.46
CA LEU A 6 -9.74 46.81 2.28
C LEU A 6 -8.94 46.77 0.97
N GLN A 7 -7.62 46.69 1.08
CA GLN A 7 -6.77 46.34 -0.06
C GLN A 7 -7.09 44.90 -0.45
N GLU A 8 -7.95 44.74 -1.45
CA GLU A 8 -8.03 43.50 -2.20
C GLU A 8 -6.65 43.22 -2.80
N LEU A 9 -6.02 42.13 -2.35
CA LEU A 9 -4.77 41.64 -2.94
C LEU A 9 -5.00 41.36 -4.44
N PRO A 10 -4.03 41.65 -5.33
CA PRO A 10 -4.23 41.49 -6.75
C PRO A 10 -4.50 40.03 -7.10
N ASP A 11 -5.54 39.76 -7.89
CA ASP A 11 -5.99 38.42 -8.28
C ASP A 11 -4.88 37.49 -8.84
N GLN A 12 -3.79 38.04 -9.38
CA GLN A 12 -2.64 37.27 -9.85
C GLN A 12 -1.87 36.52 -8.75
N LYS A 13 -1.71 37.11 -7.56
CA LYS A 13 -1.06 36.41 -6.42
C LYS A 13 -1.84 35.16 -6.00
N ARG A 14 -3.17 35.20 -6.15
CA ARG A 14 -4.05 34.05 -5.84
C ARG A 14 -3.80 32.86 -6.77
N TYR A 15 -3.55 33.07 -8.06
CA TYR A 15 -3.42 31.97 -9.03
C TYR A 15 -2.09 31.21 -8.93
N GLU A 16 -1.01 31.89 -8.55
CA GLU A 16 0.32 31.30 -8.43
C GLU A 16 0.46 30.43 -7.18
N ASP A 17 -0.02 30.94 -6.04
CA ASP A 17 -0.13 30.18 -4.79
C ASP A 17 -1.01 28.93 -4.96
N VAL A 18 -2.02 28.98 -5.84
CA VAL A 18 -2.92 27.87 -6.12
C VAL A 18 -2.20 26.73 -6.84
N MET A 19 -1.28 27.01 -7.78
CA MET A 19 -0.56 25.96 -8.49
C MET A 19 0.37 25.17 -7.56
N LEU A 20 1.19 25.89 -6.78
CA LEU A 20 2.09 25.26 -5.81
C LEU A 20 1.31 24.46 -4.76
N ARG A 21 0.21 25.04 -4.25
CA ARG A 21 -0.69 24.34 -3.34
C ARG A 21 -1.27 23.07 -3.97
N ASN A 22 -1.75 23.12 -5.20
CA ASN A 22 -2.30 21.95 -5.89
C ASN A 22 -1.26 20.83 -6.06
N ILE A 23 -0.01 21.18 -6.38
CA ILE A 23 1.09 20.20 -6.44
C ILE A 23 1.36 19.60 -5.07
N ASN A 24 1.39 20.42 -4.02
CA ASN A 24 1.57 19.96 -2.64
C ASN A 24 0.45 19.00 -2.23
N ASP A 25 -0.81 19.38 -2.46
CA ASP A 25 -1.98 18.58 -2.16
C ASP A 25 -1.94 17.24 -2.90
N MET A 26 -1.53 17.21 -4.17
CA MET A 26 -1.36 15.96 -4.93
C MET A 26 -0.26 15.06 -4.36
N CYS A 27 0.86 15.63 -3.91
CA CYS A 27 1.95 14.87 -3.30
C CYS A 27 1.51 14.28 -1.94
N ILE A 28 0.80 15.07 -1.13
CA ILE A 28 0.19 14.63 0.13
C ILE A 28 -0.86 13.55 -0.11
N GLU A 29 -1.72 13.71 -1.12
CA GLU A 29 -2.71 12.70 -1.50
C GLU A 29 -2.02 11.38 -1.88
N CYS A 30 -0.94 11.44 -2.67
CA CYS A 30 -0.18 10.25 -3.04
C CYS A 30 0.46 9.58 -1.82
N TRP A 31 1.00 10.35 -0.87
CA TRP A 31 1.52 9.82 0.38
C TRP A 31 0.44 9.12 1.21
N ASN A 32 -0.74 9.74 1.34
CA ASN A 32 -1.87 9.15 2.05
C ASN A 32 -2.37 7.85 1.39
N LEU A 33 -2.31 7.76 0.06
CA LEU A 33 -2.61 6.52 -0.67
C LEU A 33 -1.56 5.43 -0.41
N TYR A 34 -0.29 5.80 -0.27
CA TYR A 34 0.75 4.86 0.15
C TYR A 34 0.51 4.34 1.57
N THR A 35 0.21 5.22 2.54
CA THR A 35 -0.11 4.77 3.92
C THR A 35 -1.27 3.78 3.93
N LYS A 36 -2.33 4.03 3.15
CA LYS A 36 -3.45 3.09 3.01
C LYS A 36 -3.04 1.76 2.35
N PHE A 37 -2.12 1.81 1.39
CA PHE A 37 -1.57 0.60 0.77
C PHE A 37 -0.78 -0.23 1.78
N ASP A 38 0.00 0.41 2.65
CA ASP A 38 0.75 -0.22 3.74
C ASP A 38 -0.18 -0.85 4.78
N GLU A 39 -1.23 -0.15 5.19
CA GLU A 39 -2.27 -0.69 6.09
C GLU A 39 -2.97 -1.93 5.51
N LEU A 40 -3.29 -1.91 4.20
CA LEU A 40 -3.83 -3.09 3.52
C LEU A 40 -2.80 -4.23 3.42
N ASN A 41 -1.52 -3.91 3.27
CA ASN A 41 -0.45 -4.89 3.26
C ASN A 41 -0.37 -5.64 4.59
N GLU A 42 -0.34 -4.91 5.71
CA GLU A 42 -0.33 -5.50 7.05
C GLU A 42 -1.59 -6.33 7.31
N THR A 43 -2.77 -5.79 6.98
CA THR A 43 -4.05 -6.50 7.17
C THR A 43 -4.10 -7.80 6.35
N SER A 44 -3.67 -7.76 5.08
CA SER A 44 -3.64 -8.94 4.22
C SER A 44 -2.58 -9.95 4.64
N TYR A 45 -1.43 -9.49 5.14
CA TYR A 45 -0.39 -10.34 5.73
C TYR A 45 -0.89 -11.10 6.96
N ASP A 46 -1.61 -10.42 7.86
CA ASP A 46 -2.17 -11.04 9.06
C ASP A 46 -3.19 -12.12 8.69
N LEU A 47 -4.08 -11.84 7.74
CA LEU A 47 -5.04 -12.82 7.23
C LEU A 47 -4.36 -14.02 6.59
N LEU A 48 -3.34 -13.78 5.76
CA LEU A 48 -2.59 -14.84 5.10
C LEU A 48 -1.84 -15.71 6.11
N THR A 49 -1.30 -15.10 7.17
CA THR A 49 -0.65 -15.80 8.27
C THR A 49 -1.65 -16.69 9.00
N GLN A 50 -2.82 -16.16 9.33
CA GLN A 50 -3.90 -16.92 9.95
C GLN A 50 -4.36 -18.08 9.07
N LEU A 51 -4.56 -17.85 7.76
CA LEU A 51 -4.94 -18.88 6.81
C LEU A 51 -3.90 -19.99 6.71
N THR A 52 -2.63 -19.64 6.64
CA THR A 52 -1.52 -20.60 6.61
C THR A 52 -1.51 -21.45 7.89
N ASN A 53 -1.69 -20.82 9.04
CA ASN A 53 -1.74 -21.52 10.33
C ASN A 53 -2.97 -22.43 10.45
N ASP A 54 -4.16 -21.95 10.10
CA ASP A 54 -5.40 -22.74 10.15
C ASP A 54 -5.35 -23.90 9.15
N ARG A 55 -4.79 -23.69 7.95
CA ARG A 55 -4.54 -24.75 6.96
C ARG A 55 -3.61 -25.81 7.55
N ASN A 56 -2.51 -25.40 8.18
CA ASN A 56 -1.58 -26.32 8.82
C ASN A 56 -2.23 -27.11 9.96
N LEU A 57 -3.04 -26.46 10.79
CA LEU A 57 -3.82 -27.13 11.83
C LEU A 57 -4.78 -28.17 11.23
N ARG A 58 -5.45 -27.86 10.13
CA ARG A 58 -6.35 -28.79 9.40
C ARG A 58 -5.62 -30.08 8.97
N PHE A 59 -4.39 -29.95 8.48
CA PHE A 59 -3.60 -31.06 7.97
C PHE A 59 -2.75 -31.76 9.05
N SER A 60 -2.51 -31.09 10.18
CA SER A 60 -1.79 -31.66 11.31
C SER A 60 -2.57 -32.81 11.94
N ASN A 61 -1.86 -33.75 12.55
CA ASN A 61 -2.44 -34.91 13.22
C ASN A 61 -3.36 -34.56 14.42
N LEU A 62 -3.53 -33.29 14.78
CA LEU A 62 -4.42 -32.82 15.86
C LEU A 62 -5.89 -33.25 15.67
N TYR A 63 -6.36 -33.45 14.44
CA TYR A 63 -7.69 -34.04 14.16
C TYR A 63 -7.66 -35.51 13.75
N LYS A 64 -6.49 -36.08 13.45
CA LYS A 64 -6.37 -37.52 13.15
C LYS A 64 -6.17 -38.37 14.39
N ASN A 65 -5.60 -37.83 15.47
CA ASN A 65 -5.38 -38.56 16.72
C ASN A 65 -5.59 -37.63 17.91
N THR A 66 -6.71 -37.80 18.62
CA THR A 66 -7.03 -37.21 19.93
C THR A 66 -6.09 -37.63 21.07
N LEU A 67 -4.92 -38.20 20.78
CA LEU A 67 -4.01 -38.80 21.77
C LEU A 67 -2.56 -38.71 21.26
N LYS A 68 -1.92 -37.55 21.40
CA LYS A 68 -0.52 -37.43 21.86
C LYS A 68 -0.14 -35.97 21.99
N LYS A 69 0.52 -35.68 23.13
CA LYS A 69 1.02 -34.38 23.56
C LYS A 69 1.77 -33.66 22.45
N HIS A 70 1.54 -32.35 22.42
CA HIS A 70 2.10 -31.33 21.56
C HIS A 70 3.55 -31.57 21.10
N GLU A 71 3.74 -31.46 19.79
CA GLU A 71 4.92 -30.84 19.21
C GLU A 71 4.44 -29.80 18.19
N GLY A 72 4.92 -28.57 18.35
CA GLY A 72 4.31 -27.35 17.85
C GLY A 72 4.28 -27.20 16.34
N SER A 73 3.15 -26.68 15.86
CA SER A 73 3.16 -25.80 14.68
C SER A 73 3.98 -24.56 15.04
N ILE A 74 4.81 -24.07 14.11
CA ILE A 74 5.78 -22.97 14.28
C ILE A 74 5.17 -21.70 14.92
N MET A 75 3.85 -21.51 14.89
CA MET A 75 3.15 -20.29 15.31
C MET A 75 1.99 -20.50 16.30
N VAL A 76 1.76 -21.70 16.83
CA VAL A 76 0.59 -21.97 17.70
C VAL A 76 1.03 -22.00 19.15
N SER A 77 0.69 -20.93 19.88
CA SER A 77 0.81 -20.85 21.34
C SER A 77 0.02 -21.99 21.99
N GLU A 78 0.61 -22.64 23.00
CA GLU A 78 0.08 -23.84 23.67
C GLU A 78 -1.31 -23.68 24.31
N ASP A 79 -1.83 -22.45 24.45
CA ASP A 79 -3.02 -22.13 25.26
C ASP A 79 -4.32 -21.85 24.48
N LYS A 80 -4.40 -22.10 23.17
CA LYS A 80 -5.67 -21.91 22.44
C LYS A 80 -6.55 -23.16 22.51
N GLN A 81 -7.76 -23.02 23.07
CA GLN A 81 -8.84 -24.01 22.94
C GLN A 81 -8.91 -24.50 21.48
N LEU A 82 -8.76 -25.81 21.30
CA LEU A 82 -8.80 -26.44 19.98
C LEU A 82 -10.19 -26.19 19.38
N LYS A 83 -10.24 -25.40 18.30
CA LYS A 83 -11.45 -25.21 17.48
C LYS A 83 -11.98 -26.57 17.02
N THR A 84 -13.24 -26.67 16.63
CA THR A 84 -13.72 -27.87 15.91
C THR A 84 -13.32 -27.81 14.42
N LEU A 85 -13.28 -28.95 13.72
CA LEU A 85 -12.92 -28.98 12.29
C LEU A 85 -13.88 -28.13 11.46
N GLU A 86 -15.16 -28.07 11.87
CA GLU A 86 -16.18 -27.25 11.22
C GLU A 86 -15.95 -25.76 11.46
N GLU A 87 -15.63 -25.34 12.68
CA GLU A 87 -15.24 -23.95 12.98
C GLU A 87 -13.97 -23.53 12.23
N LEU A 88 -13.01 -24.44 12.10
CA LEU A 88 -11.77 -24.19 11.39
C LEU A 88 -12.03 -24.02 9.88
N ASN A 89 -12.82 -24.89 9.26
CA ASN A 89 -13.21 -24.72 7.85
C ASN A 89 -14.00 -23.42 7.61
N LYS A 90 -14.91 -23.05 8.51
CA LYS A 90 -15.64 -21.77 8.44
C LYS A 90 -14.69 -20.57 8.54
N THR A 91 -13.69 -20.64 9.42
CA THR A 91 -12.68 -19.58 9.57
C THR A 91 -11.83 -19.46 8.30
N ILE A 92 -11.35 -20.58 7.76
CA ILE A 92 -10.54 -20.62 6.54
C ILE A 92 -11.32 -20.02 5.37
N LEU A 93 -12.58 -20.42 5.17
CA LEU A 93 -13.40 -19.91 4.07
C LEU A 93 -13.60 -18.40 4.19
N LYS A 94 -14.03 -17.91 5.36
CA LYS A 94 -14.24 -16.48 5.61
C LYS A 94 -12.97 -15.66 5.40
N ASN A 95 -11.85 -16.11 5.96
CA ASN A 95 -10.57 -15.39 5.83
C ASN A 95 -10.07 -15.42 4.38
N SER A 96 -10.31 -16.50 3.64
CA SER A 96 -9.96 -16.61 2.22
C SER A 96 -10.79 -15.64 1.38
N GLU A 97 -12.10 -15.56 1.61
CA GLU A 97 -12.99 -14.62 0.91
C GLU A 97 -12.56 -13.17 1.16
N PHE A 98 -12.28 -12.83 2.43
CA PHE A 98 -11.86 -11.47 2.78
C PHE A 98 -10.48 -11.13 2.22
N LEU A 99 -9.55 -12.09 2.21
CA LEU A 99 -8.24 -11.89 1.59
C LEU A 99 -8.35 -11.70 0.07
N SER A 100 -9.20 -12.48 -0.60
CA SER A 100 -9.52 -12.30 -2.01
C SER A 100 -10.14 -10.94 -2.28
N GLU A 101 -11.06 -10.46 -1.45
CA GLU A 101 -11.62 -9.11 -1.58
C GLU A 101 -10.54 -8.02 -1.46
N ILE A 102 -9.63 -8.14 -0.51
CA ILE A 102 -8.53 -7.17 -0.36
C ILE A 102 -7.64 -7.17 -1.61
N VAL A 103 -7.22 -8.35 -2.08
CA VAL A 103 -6.32 -8.49 -3.22
C VAL A 103 -7.00 -8.11 -4.53
N GLU A 104 -8.18 -8.60 -4.82
CA GLU A 104 -8.83 -8.42 -6.13
C GLU A 104 -9.58 -7.11 -6.26
N ILE A 105 -9.97 -6.47 -5.15
CA ILE A 105 -10.78 -5.24 -5.16
C ILE A 105 -10.03 -4.06 -4.55
N SER A 106 -9.64 -4.15 -3.28
CA SER A 106 -9.07 -3.01 -2.53
C SER A 106 -7.73 -2.53 -3.10
N PHE A 107 -6.79 -3.44 -3.37
CA PHE A 107 -5.49 -3.09 -3.95
C PHE A 107 -5.64 -2.43 -5.34
N PRO A 108 -6.31 -3.04 -6.34
CA PRO A 108 -6.55 -2.41 -7.65
C PRO A 108 -7.23 -1.05 -7.56
N ASN A 109 -8.19 -0.89 -6.66
CA ASN A 109 -8.86 0.40 -6.43
C ASN A 109 -7.88 1.48 -5.97
N LEU A 110 -6.97 1.18 -5.04
CA LEU A 110 -5.91 2.13 -4.63
C LEU A 110 -4.94 2.41 -5.77
N ILE A 111 -4.50 1.38 -6.51
CA ILE A 111 -3.59 1.54 -7.65
C ILE A 111 -4.18 2.47 -8.70
N SER A 112 -5.48 2.33 -9.00
CA SER A 112 -6.17 3.19 -9.95
C SER A 112 -6.18 4.67 -9.52
N LYS A 113 -6.25 4.94 -8.21
CA LYS A 113 -6.19 6.31 -7.66
C LYS A 113 -4.79 6.90 -7.81
N ILE A 114 -3.74 6.11 -7.51
CA ILE A 114 -2.35 6.52 -7.69
C ILE A 114 -2.07 6.78 -9.18
N GLU A 115 -2.57 5.93 -10.07
CA GLU A 115 -2.44 6.10 -11.52
C GLU A 115 -3.09 7.40 -12.03
N LYS A 116 -4.24 7.79 -11.49
CA LYS A 116 -4.86 9.09 -11.78
C LYS A 116 -3.98 10.26 -11.35
N ILE A 117 -3.29 10.17 -10.21
CA ILE A 117 -2.36 11.22 -9.76
C ILE A 117 -1.13 11.28 -10.68
N VAL A 118 -0.53 10.13 -10.98
CA VAL A 118 0.63 10.02 -11.87
C VAL A 118 0.33 10.57 -13.26
N THR A 119 -0.83 10.26 -13.82
CA THR A 119 -1.25 10.75 -15.14
C THR A 119 -1.48 12.26 -15.14
N LYS A 120 -2.01 12.83 -14.05
CA LYS A 120 -2.11 14.29 -13.88
C LYS A 120 -0.71 14.92 -13.87
N ILE A 121 0.19 14.44 -13.01
CA ILE A 121 1.54 15.01 -12.83
C ILE A 121 2.40 14.94 -14.09
N LYS A 122 2.28 13.86 -14.88
CA LYS A 122 2.94 13.75 -16.19
C LYS A 122 2.49 14.82 -17.20
N LYS A 123 1.25 15.32 -17.09
CA LYS A 123 0.67 16.32 -18.01
C LYS A 123 0.96 17.76 -17.58
N ILE A 124 1.50 17.97 -16.38
CA ILE A 124 1.75 19.32 -15.87
C ILE A 124 2.90 19.94 -16.65
N ASN A 125 2.61 21.02 -17.36
CA ASN A 125 3.59 21.86 -18.02
C ASN A 125 3.60 23.24 -17.39
N ILE A 126 4.74 23.61 -16.79
CA ILE A 126 4.89 24.86 -16.03
C ILE A 126 5.52 26.00 -16.82
N THR A 127 5.86 25.83 -18.12
CA THR A 127 6.51 26.89 -18.91
C THR A 127 5.77 28.23 -18.87
N HIS A 128 4.44 28.21 -18.81
CA HIS A 128 3.61 29.42 -18.82
C HIS A 128 3.22 29.95 -17.42
N TYR A 129 3.44 29.17 -16.35
CA TYR A 129 3.03 29.54 -14.98
C TYR A 129 4.12 30.27 -14.19
N MET A 130 5.31 30.41 -14.78
CA MET A 130 6.52 30.87 -14.10
C MET A 130 6.85 32.36 -14.26
N GLU A 131 6.12 33.09 -15.09
CA GLU A 131 6.50 34.45 -15.52
C GLU A 131 6.36 35.49 -14.40
N ASN A 132 5.42 35.29 -13.47
CA ASN A 132 5.08 36.27 -12.44
C ASN A 132 5.36 35.79 -10.99
N MET A 133 5.82 34.54 -10.81
CA MET A 133 6.19 33.97 -9.51
C MET A 133 7.47 34.58 -8.92
N LEU A 134 7.52 34.66 -7.59
CA LEU A 134 8.75 34.91 -6.85
C LEU A 134 9.82 33.87 -7.21
N SER A 135 11.09 34.28 -7.29
CA SER A 135 12.18 33.40 -7.73
C SER A 135 12.31 32.12 -6.91
N ASN A 136 12.08 32.20 -5.59
CA ASN A 136 12.16 31.06 -4.69
C ASN A 136 11.03 30.06 -4.90
N ASP A 137 9.77 30.54 -5.01
CA ASP A 137 8.60 29.67 -5.24
C ASP A 137 8.66 29.02 -6.62
N ARG A 138 9.17 29.76 -7.61
CA ARG A 138 9.44 29.24 -8.96
C ARG A 138 10.46 28.08 -8.92
N LEU A 139 11.54 28.22 -8.17
CA LEU A 139 12.55 27.18 -8.00
C LEU A 139 11.98 25.95 -7.27
N LEU A 140 11.22 26.18 -6.19
CA LEU A 140 10.58 25.12 -5.41
C LEU A 140 9.57 24.33 -6.26
N LEU A 141 8.67 25.02 -6.97
CA LEU A 141 7.68 24.40 -7.86
C LEU A 141 8.35 23.57 -8.96
N ASN A 142 9.41 24.10 -9.59
CA ASN A 142 10.15 23.40 -10.63
C ASN A 142 10.80 22.12 -10.11
N HIS A 143 11.49 22.24 -8.96
CA HIS A 143 12.14 21.10 -8.32
C HIS A 143 11.10 20.03 -7.96
N LYS A 144 10.01 20.42 -7.31
CA LYS A 144 8.97 19.50 -6.84
C LYS A 144 8.28 18.77 -7.99
N ILE A 145 7.93 19.47 -9.08
CA ILE A 145 7.32 18.84 -10.25
C ILE A 145 8.29 17.88 -10.94
N LYS A 146 9.56 18.27 -11.13
CA LYS A 146 10.56 17.40 -11.74
C LYS A 146 10.77 16.13 -10.93
N GLU A 147 10.92 16.26 -9.61
CA GLU A 147 11.07 15.11 -8.73
C GLU A 147 9.79 14.24 -8.73
N ALA A 148 8.60 14.83 -8.66
CA ALA A 148 7.34 14.10 -8.71
C ALA A 148 7.14 13.35 -10.04
N GLN A 149 7.54 13.95 -11.17
CA GLN A 149 7.51 13.31 -12.49
C GLN A 149 8.46 12.12 -12.62
N ILE A 150 9.45 11.99 -11.74
CA ILE A 150 10.37 10.85 -11.70
C ILE A 150 9.92 9.81 -10.66
N ILE A 151 9.65 10.27 -9.43
CA ILE A 151 9.36 9.40 -8.28
C ILE A 151 8.01 8.71 -8.43
N LEU A 152 6.94 9.44 -8.76
CA LEU A 152 5.60 8.87 -8.73
C LEU A 152 5.36 7.80 -9.79
N PRO A 153 5.83 7.93 -11.05
CA PRO A 153 5.76 6.84 -12.01
C PRO A 153 6.56 5.62 -11.57
N THR A 154 7.76 5.82 -11.02
CA THR A 154 8.60 4.73 -10.51
C THR A 154 7.88 3.98 -9.38
N PHE A 155 7.28 4.73 -8.47
CA PHE A 155 6.49 4.20 -7.37
C PHE A 155 5.26 3.42 -7.83
N LEU A 156 4.51 3.92 -8.82
CA LEU A 156 3.38 3.21 -9.42
C LEU A 156 3.80 1.87 -10.03
N GLU A 157 4.92 1.82 -10.75
CA GLU A 157 5.46 0.58 -11.31
C GLU A 157 5.83 -0.43 -10.21
N CYS A 158 6.47 0.01 -9.13
CA CYS A 158 6.78 -0.85 -7.99
C CYS A 158 5.51 -1.40 -7.31
N ILE A 159 4.50 -0.56 -7.09
CA ILE A 159 3.22 -1.01 -6.54
C ILE A 159 2.51 -2.02 -7.46
N LYS A 160 2.55 -1.83 -8.78
CA LYS A 160 1.96 -2.79 -9.73
C LYS A 160 2.68 -4.14 -9.67
N LYS A 161 4.02 -4.13 -9.54
CA LYS A 161 4.81 -5.36 -9.35
C LYS A 161 4.49 -6.05 -8.03
N GLU A 162 4.36 -5.29 -6.94
CA GLU A 162 3.92 -5.80 -5.64
C GLU A 162 2.55 -6.47 -5.72
N TYR A 163 1.59 -5.80 -6.34
CA TYR A 163 0.26 -6.35 -6.52
C TYR A 163 0.29 -7.66 -7.31
N ASN A 164 1.02 -7.69 -8.43
CA ASN A 164 1.15 -8.90 -9.23
C ASN A 164 1.81 -10.05 -8.43
N PHE A 165 2.86 -9.75 -7.64
CA PHE A 165 3.45 -10.74 -6.73
C PHE A 165 2.42 -11.29 -5.74
N LYS A 166 1.60 -10.43 -5.13
CA LYS A 166 0.54 -10.85 -4.21
C LYS A 166 -0.49 -11.76 -4.87
N THR A 167 -0.96 -11.40 -6.06
CA THR A 167 -1.90 -12.23 -6.84
C THR A 167 -1.29 -13.58 -7.21
N LEU A 168 -0.02 -13.62 -7.63
CA LEU A 168 0.67 -14.87 -7.95
C LEU A 168 0.93 -15.72 -6.69
N GLY A 169 1.36 -15.10 -5.59
CA GLY A 169 1.59 -15.77 -4.32
C GLY A 169 0.34 -16.47 -3.77
N LEU A 170 -0.85 -15.86 -3.92
CA LEU A 170 -2.10 -16.53 -3.56
C LEU A 170 -2.38 -17.76 -4.42
N LYS A 171 -2.11 -17.69 -5.73
CA LYS A 171 -2.24 -18.84 -6.63
C LYS A 171 -1.26 -19.95 -6.24
N ASP A 172 -0.01 -19.61 -5.95
CA ASP A 172 0.99 -20.58 -5.54
C ASP A 172 0.60 -21.28 -4.24
N ILE A 173 0.04 -20.54 -3.28
CA ILE A 173 -0.50 -21.12 -2.04
C ILE A 173 -1.70 -22.01 -2.33
N ALA A 174 -2.61 -21.60 -3.21
CA ALA A 174 -3.80 -22.38 -3.54
C ALA A 174 -3.49 -23.70 -4.26
N TYR A 175 -2.56 -23.69 -5.21
CA TYR A 175 -2.28 -24.83 -6.10
C TYR A 175 -1.14 -25.72 -5.63
N THR A 176 -0.23 -25.23 -4.80
CA THR A 176 0.92 -26.03 -4.38
C THR A 176 0.59 -26.85 -3.13
N SER A 177 0.83 -28.16 -3.22
CA SER A 177 0.86 -29.05 -2.07
C SER A 177 2.15 -28.82 -1.28
N ASP A 178 2.21 -27.73 -0.53
CA ASP A 178 3.34 -27.41 0.32
C ASP A 178 3.29 -28.23 1.62
N HIS A 179 3.85 -29.44 1.57
CA HIS A 179 3.96 -30.32 2.74
C HIS A 179 4.97 -29.80 3.78
N THR A 180 5.84 -28.87 3.39
CA THR A 180 6.96 -28.37 4.20
C THR A 180 6.76 -26.94 4.73
N ASN A 181 5.69 -26.27 4.31
CA ASN A 181 5.43 -24.83 4.54
C ASN A 181 6.49 -23.86 4.02
N ASN A 182 7.50 -24.33 3.28
CA ASN A 182 8.60 -23.48 2.80
C ASN A 182 8.10 -22.40 1.82
N ILE A 183 7.14 -22.74 0.97
CA ILE A 183 6.56 -21.81 -0.01
C ILE A 183 5.69 -20.81 0.73
N SER A 184 4.82 -21.27 1.63
CA SER A 184 3.98 -20.36 2.43
C SER A 184 4.80 -19.41 3.30
N ILE A 185 5.86 -19.89 3.95
CA ILE A 185 6.78 -19.05 4.75
C ILE A 185 7.51 -18.03 3.87
N SER A 186 8.00 -18.46 2.72
CA SER A 186 8.71 -17.57 1.79
C SER A 186 7.79 -16.46 1.27
N ILE A 187 6.56 -16.81 0.91
CA ILE A 187 5.55 -15.84 0.46
C ILE A 187 5.19 -14.89 1.60
N LEU A 188 4.96 -15.38 2.82
CA LEU A 188 4.66 -14.53 3.99
C LEU A 188 5.78 -13.52 4.26
N ALA A 189 7.04 -13.96 4.25
CA ALA A 189 8.19 -13.08 4.46
C ALA A 189 8.29 -11.99 3.37
N ALA A 190 8.13 -12.39 2.10
CA ALA A 190 8.14 -11.47 0.98
C ALA A 190 6.94 -10.49 0.99
N TRP A 191 5.77 -10.95 1.42
CA TRP A 191 4.56 -10.14 1.53
C TRP A 191 4.71 -9.05 2.60
N LYS A 192 5.30 -9.40 3.75
CA LYS A 192 5.53 -8.47 4.86
C LYS A 192 6.49 -7.35 4.50
N HIS A 193 7.60 -7.68 3.84
CA HIS A 193 8.73 -6.76 3.71
C HIS A 193 8.73 -5.92 2.44
N PHE A 194 7.77 -6.14 1.53
CA PHE A 194 7.79 -5.63 0.15
C PHE A 194 9.04 -6.09 -0.63
N VAL A 195 8.83 -6.69 -1.79
CA VAL A 195 9.90 -7.18 -2.67
C VAL A 195 10.41 -6.06 -3.58
N PHE A 196 9.52 -5.19 -4.05
CA PHE A 196 9.78 -4.19 -5.10
C PHE A 196 9.75 -2.74 -4.61
N ILE A 197 9.21 -2.49 -3.41
CA ILE A 197 9.19 -1.15 -2.81
C ILE A 197 10.32 -1.08 -1.79
N ASN A 198 11.32 -0.25 -2.05
CA ASN A 198 12.44 -0.06 -1.13
C ASN A 198 12.25 1.18 -0.24
N TYR A 199 12.93 1.19 0.89
CA TYR A 199 12.88 2.29 1.86
C TYR A 199 13.34 3.63 1.27
N SER A 200 14.30 3.60 0.33
CA SER A 200 14.78 4.80 -0.36
C SER A 200 13.66 5.48 -1.17
N LEU A 201 12.86 4.70 -1.90
CA LEU A 201 11.74 5.22 -2.69
C LEU A 201 10.64 5.80 -1.79
N ILE A 202 10.34 5.12 -0.68
CA ILE A 202 9.38 5.61 0.33
C ILE A 202 9.85 6.95 0.91
N ASN A 203 11.13 7.08 1.28
CA ASN A 203 11.67 8.33 1.80
C ASN A 203 11.62 9.47 0.78
N ARG A 204 11.86 9.17 -0.50
CA ARG A 204 11.72 10.16 -1.59
C ARG A 204 10.26 10.59 -1.77
N LEU A 205 9.32 9.65 -1.67
CA LEU A 205 7.88 9.94 -1.70
C LEU A 205 7.45 10.81 -0.51
N TYR A 206 7.95 10.50 0.70
CA TYR A 206 7.70 11.29 1.90
C TYR A 206 8.26 12.70 1.79
N SER A 207 9.49 12.83 1.27
CA SER A 207 10.14 14.12 1.05
C SER A 207 9.31 15.01 0.12
N LEU A 208 8.73 14.45 -0.95
CA LEU A 208 7.81 15.17 -1.82
C LEU A 208 6.53 15.65 -1.11
N ALA A 209 6.04 14.93 -0.12
CA ALA A 209 4.83 15.31 0.61
C ALA A 209 5.07 16.47 1.58
N ILE A 210 6.29 16.58 2.14
CA ILE A 210 6.62 17.59 3.17
C ILE A 210 7.30 18.83 2.58
N SER A 211 8.11 18.68 1.53
CA SER A 211 8.81 19.79 0.87
C SER A 211 7.82 20.79 0.27
#